data_AF-A0A6S7GXP5-F1
#
_entry.id   AF-A0A6S7GXP5-F1
#
_cell.length_a   1.000
_cell.length_b   1.000
_cell.length_c   1.000
_cell.angle_alpha   90.00
_cell.angle_beta   90.00
_cell.angle_gamma   90.00
#
_symmetry.space_group_name_H-M   'P 1'
#
loop_
_entity.id
_entity.type
_entity.pdbx_description
1 polymer ?
#
loop_
_entity_poly.entity_id
_entity_poly.type
_entity_poly.pdbx_seq_one_letter_code
_entity_poly.pdbx_strand_id
1 'polypeptide(L)'
;MAATRFGSLPGMAGNMAGVQQQMMSQRPQQFNQGHFQARPTGATSSPQASRMAGHPYASVAGTPQGKRPDPKSSRRVKKKKAGDKVLPQRVRELVPESQAYMDLLAFERKLDSTIMRKRLDIQEALKRPVKQKRKLRVFLTTHFHGARPDAEDEDSIVPSWELRVEGKLMDDQGIKPDVTKQKRKFSSFFRSLVIELDKDLYGPDNHLVEWHRTDKTQETDGFQVKRPGEDKVKCTIMLLLDYQPAQYKLDPRLARLLGIHTQTRPVIINALWQYIK
;
A
#
# COMPACT_ATOMS: atom_id res chain seq x y z
N MET A 1 -24.61 -27.46 53.87
CA MET A 1 -23.20 -27.85 54.09
C MET A 1 -22.41 -27.09 53.02
N ALA A 2 -21.64 -26.05 53.36
CA ALA A 2 -20.33 -26.09 54.04
C ALA A 2 -19.27 -26.76 53.15
N ALA A 3 -18.07 -26.22 52.89
CA ALA A 3 -17.45 -24.92 53.20
C ALA A 3 -16.38 -24.63 52.08
N THR A 4 -15.52 -23.59 52.07
CA THR A 4 -15.09 -22.57 53.06
C THR A 4 -14.61 -21.31 52.31
N ARG A 5 -14.41 -20.17 53.00
CA ARG A 5 -13.53 -19.08 52.53
C ARG A 5 -12.07 -19.37 52.91
N PHE A 6 -11.11 -18.88 52.14
CA PHE A 6 -9.78 -18.55 52.64
C PHE A 6 -9.41 -17.13 52.22
N GLY A 7 -8.78 -16.41 53.14
CA GLY A 7 -8.11 -15.15 52.84
C GLY A 7 -7.07 -14.87 53.92
N SER A 8 -5.93 -14.32 53.52
CA SER A 8 -5.20 -13.31 54.30
C SER A 8 -4.10 -12.66 53.43
N LEU A 9 -3.93 -11.36 53.62
CA LEU A 9 -2.75 -10.55 53.27
C LEU A 9 -1.73 -10.64 54.44
N PRO A 10 -0.63 -9.85 54.53
CA PRO A 10 0.02 -8.94 53.58
C PRO A 10 1.55 -9.17 53.42
N GLY A 11 2.23 -8.36 52.58
CA GLY A 11 3.70 -8.23 52.55
C GLY A 11 4.12 -6.86 52.00
N MET A 12 5.00 -6.14 52.71
CA MET A 12 5.33 -4.72 52.44
C MET A 12 6.58 -4.51 51.57
N ALA A 13 6.60 -3.33 50.92
CA ALA A 13 7.74 -2.45 50.63
C ALA A 13 8.95 -2.96 49.82
N GLY A 14 9.31 -2.20 48.79
CA GLY A 14 10.54 -2.39 48.01
C GLY A 14 10.77 -1.23 47.03
N ASN A 15 11.25 -0.10 47.55
CA ASN A 15 11.52 1.10 46.75
C ASN A 15 12.87 0.96 46.02
N MET A 16 12.91 1.10 44.70
CA MET A 16 14.16 1.41 43.98
C MET A 16 13.92 2.38 42.83
N ALA A 17 14.32 3.64 43.05
CA ALA A 17 14.60 4.58 41.99
C ALA A 17 15.92 4.21 41.31
N GLY A 18 15.99 4.30 39.98
CA GLY A 18 17.12 3.78 39.21
C GLY A 18 17.38 4.50 37.88
N VAL A 19 18.10 5.61 37.97
CA VAL A 19 18.99 6.18 36.95
C VAL A 19 18.38 6.51 35.56
N GLN A 20 18.11 7.80 35.39
CA GLN A 20 18.06 8.50 34.12
C GLN A 20 19.45 8.49 33.45
N GLN A 21 19.58 8.09 32.19
CA GLN A 21 20.79 8.33 31.39
C GLN A 21 20.46 9.11 30.12
N GLN A 22 21.01 10.32 30.06
CA GLN A 22 20.81 11.30 29.01
C GLN A 22 21.93 11.14 27.98
N MET A 23 21.61 10.74 26.74
CA MET A 23 22.58 10.74 25.64
C MET A 23 22.35 11.95 24.75
N MET A 24 23.25 12.93 24.82
CA MET A 24 23.36 14.01 23.85
C MET A 24 23.97 13.47 22.55
N SER A 25 23.16 13.25 21.52
CA SER A 25 23.67 13.03 20.16
C SER A 25 24.00 14.37 19.51
N GLN A 26 25.28 14.64 19.30
CA GLN A 26 25.77 15.90 18.72
C GLN A 26 25.39 16.03 17.23
N ARG A 27 25.17 17.28 16.83
CA ARG A 27 24.77 17.72 15.49
C ARG A 27 26.03 17.91 14.61
N PRO A 28 26.18 17.21 13.48
CA PRO A 28 27.19 17.58 12.49
C PRO A 28 26.69 18.80 11.70
N GLN A 29 27.31 19.97 11.93
CA GLN A 29 27.44 20.96 10.86
C GLN A 29 28.66 20.59 10.02
N GLN A 30 28.51 20.61 8.69
CA GLN A 30 29.51 20.75 7.62
C GLN A 30 28.72 20.53 6.29
N PHE A 31 28.97 21.17 5.16
CA PHE A 31 29.95 22.20 4.78
C PHE A 31 29.34 23.05 3.65
N ASN A 32 29.61 24.36 3.60
CA ASN A 32 29.06 25.25 2.56
C ASN A 32 30.05 25.43 1.40
N GLN A 33 29.82 24.70 0.30
CA GLN A 33 30.38 24.94 -1.05
C GLN A 33 29.30 24.52 -2.07
N GLY A 34 29.14 25.17 -3.22
CA GLY A 34 29.85 26.34 -3.75
C GLY A 34 29.05 26.94 -4.92
N HIS A 35 29.36 28.20 -5.24
CA HIS A 35 28.65 28.99 -6.25
C HIS A 35 28.92 28.45 -7.67
N PHE A 36 27.86 28.15 -8.44
CA PHE A 36 27.97 27.99 -9.90
C PHE A 36 26.88 28.79 -10.60
N GLN A 37 27.30 29.61 -11.55
CA GLN A 37 26.47 30.57 -12.27
C GLN A 37 25.52 29.90 -13.25
N ALA A 38 24.31 30.43 -13.36
CA ALA A 38 23.46 30.20 -14.51
C ALA A 38 24.04 30.89 -15.76
N ARG A 39 23.87 30.28 -16.93
CA ARG A 39 24.08 30.92 -18.23
C ARG A 39 22.90 30.61 -19.15
N PRO A 40 22.30 31.60 -19.83
CA PRO A 40 21.00 31.42 -20.47
C PRO A 40 21.06 30.90 -21.91
N THR A 41 19.90 30.41 -22.30
CA THR A 41 19.33 30.18 -23.65
C THR A 41 20.00 30.84 -24.86
N GLY A 42 20.12 30.04 -25.93
CA GLY A 42 20.18 30.52 -27.32
C GLY A 42 19.48 29.51 -28.23
N ALA A 43 18.45 29.94 -28.96
CA ALA A 43 17.68 29.10 -29.87
C ALA A 43 18.16 29.26 -31.33
N THR A 44 17.96 28.25 -32.18
CA THR A 44 17.29 28.32 -33.51
C THR A 44 17.49 27.04 -34.35
N SER A 45 16.72 26.95 -35.44
CA SER A 45 16.77 26.03 -36.59
C SER A 45 16.36 24.55 -36.40
N SER A 46 15.10 24.29 -36.77
CA SER A 46 14.71 23.18 -37.67
C SER A 46 14.65 23.73 -39.12
N PRO A 47 14.35 22.95 -40.19
CA PRO A 47 14.04 21.52 -40.27
C PRO A 47 14.81 20.76 -41.41
N GLN A 48 14.55 19.46 -41.58
CA GLN A 48 13.98 18.86 -42.82
C GLN A 48 14.11 17.31 -42.78
N ALA A 49 13.23 16.61 -43.50
CA ALA A 49 13.01 15.15 -43.41
C ALA A 49 13.39 14.39 -44.68
N SER A 50 13.68 13.08 -44.55
CA SER A 50 13.57 11.96 -45.54
C SER A 50 14.57 10.86 -45.17
N ARG A 51 14.43 9.55 -45.44
CA ARG A 51 13.37 8.58 -45.80
C ARG A 51 14.15 7.31 -46.21
N MET A 52 13.65 6.11 -45.89
CA MET A 52 13.99 4.80 -46.51
C MET A 52 15.44 4.28 -46.30
N ALA A 53 15.72 3.06 -45.80
CA ALA A 53 15.29 1.68 -46.13
C ALA A 53 16.30 0.95 -47.06
N GLY A 54 16.76 -0.24 -46.67
CA GLY A 54 17.65 -1.08 -47.49
C GLY A 54 18.42 -2.18 -46.75
N HIS A 55 17.87 -3.39 -46.71
CA HIS A 55 18.63 -4.66 -46.72
C HIS A 55 18.75 -5.09 -48.21
N PRO A 56 19.83 -5.78 -48.67
CA PRO A 56 19.98 -7.23 -48.42
C PRO A 56 21.42 -7.84 -48.35
N TYR A 57 21.49 -9.09 -47.85
CA TYR A 57 22.40 -10.25 -48.15
C TYR A 57 23.73 -10.02 -48.94
N ALA A 58 24.89 -10.65 -48.66
CA ALA A 58 25.16 -12.09 -48.42
C ALA A 58 26.66 -12.40 -48.11
N SER A 59 26.96 -13.58 -47.51
CA SER A 59 28.27 -14.29 -47.48
C SER A 59 29.43 -13.61 -46.70
N VAL A 60 30.53 -14.24 -46.23
CA VAL A 60 31.20 -15.56 -46.49
C VAL A 60 31.59 -16.26 -45.15
N ALA A 61 31.90 -17.56 -45.21
CA ALA A 61 32.24 -18.43 -44.07
C ALA A 61 33.55 -18.09 -43.32
N GLY A 62 33.59 -18.44 -42.03
CA GLY A 62 34.77 -18.44 -41.16
C GLY A 62 34.68 -19.55 -40.09
N THR A 63 35.81 -20.15 -39.71
CA THR A 63 35.91 -21.39 -38.92
C THR A 63 35.62 -21.21 -37.41
N PRO A 64 34.97 -22.19 -36.74
CA PRO A 64 34.84 -22.20 -35.28
C PRO A 64 36.00 -22.93 -34.60
N GLN A 65 36.97 -22.19 -34.07
CA GLN A 65 38.05 -22.75 -33.24
C GLN A 65 37.54 -23.05 -31.82
N GLY A 66 37.81 -24.25 -31.30
CA GLY A 66 37.10 -24.81 -30.15
C GLY A 66 37.41 -24.13 -28.80
N LYS A 67 36.36 -23.73 -28.08
CA LYS A 67 36.40 -23.48 -26.63
C LYS A 67 36.06 -24.75 -25.86
N ARG A 68 37.00 -25.26 -25.07
CA ARG A 68 36.74 -26.29 -24.04
C ARG A 68 35.89 -25.66 -22.92
N PRO A 69 34.81 -26.32 -22.44
CA PRO A 69 34.11 -25.89 -21.23
C PRO A 69 34.74 -26.52 -19.96
N ASP A 70 34.94 -25.71 -18.92
CA ASP A 70 35.45 -26.16 -17.62
C ASP A 70 34.47 -27.07 -16.87
N PRO A 71 34.94 -28.16 -16.22
CA PRO A 71 34.08 -29.17 -15.62
C PRO A 71 33.78 -28.91 -14.12
N LYS A 72 33.43 -27.67 -13.71
CA LYS A 72 33.01 -27.39 -12.33
C LYS A 72 31.77 -26.49 -12.24
N SER A 73 30.84 -26.93 -11.38
CA SER A 73 29.60 -26.23 -10.97
C SER A 73 28.41 -26.19 -11.95
N SER A 74 27.85 -27.37 -12.24
CA SER A 74 26.42 -27.55 -11.89
C SER A 74 26.12 -29.01 -11.53
N ARG A 75 26.01 -29.31 -10.23
CA ARG A 75 25.26 -30.49 -9.78
C ARG A 75 23.77 -30.21 -10.00
N ARG A 76 23.32 -30.29 -11.27
CA ARG A 76 21.91 -30.56 -11.56
C ARG A 76 21.55 -31.83 -10.80
N VAL A 77 20.77 -31.70 -9.73
CA VAL A 77 20.12 -32.84 -9.07
C VAL A 77 19.31 -33.53 -10.17
N LYS A 78 19.82 -34.65 -10.68
CA LYS A 78 19.13 -35.44 -11.70
C LYS A 78 17.78 -35.81 -11.08
N LYS A 79 16.68 -35.28 -11.64
CA LYS A 79 15.32 -35.67 -11.24
C LYS A 79 15.26 -37.20 -11.27
N LYS A 80 15.19 -37.85 -10.10
CA LYS A 80 14.99 -39.30 -10.01
C LYS A 80 13.73 -39.62 -10.81
N LYS A 81 13.86 -40.51 -11.81
CA LYS A 81 12.73 -40.86 -12.69
C LYS A 81 11.69 -41.60 -11.87
N ALA A 82 10.40 -41.39 -12.15
CA ALA A 82 9.32 -42.04 -11.41
C ALA A 82 9.35 -43.58 -11.48
N GLY A 83 9.93 -44.15 -12.55
CA GLY A 83 10.15 -45.60 -12.69
C GLY A 83 11.25 -46.18 -11.79
N ASP A 84 12.15 -45.34 -11.28
CA ASP A 84 13.27 -45.72 -10.39
C ASP A 84 12.79 -46.10 -8.97
N LYS A 85 11.49 -45.87 -8.68
CA LYS A 85 10.80 -46.24 -7.44
C LYS A 85 9.84 -47.43 -7.61
N VAL A 86 9.75 -48.08 -8.78
CA VAL A 86 8.76 -49.15 -9.02
C VAL A 86 9.45 -50.51 -9.05
N LEU A 87 9.01 -51.46 -8.22
CA LEU A 87 9.61 -52.79 -8.14
C LEU A 87 9.31 -53.63 -9.41
N PRO A 88 10.32 -54.32 -9.99
CA PRO A 88 10.11 -55.27 -11.08
C PRO A 88 9.13 -56.40 -10.69
N GLN A 89 8.36 -56.90 -11.66
CA GLN A 89 7.32 -57.92 -11.45
C GLN A 89 7.86 -59.17 -10.72
N ARG A 90 9.03 -59.69 -11.13
CA ARG A 90 9.68 -60.85 -10.49
C ARG A 90 9.99 -60.65 -9.00
N VAL A 91 10.30 -59.42 -8.58
CA VAL A 91 10.53 -59.11 -7.15
C VAL A 91 9.21 -59.03 -6.39
N ARG A 92 8.13 -58.58 -7.05
CA ARG A 92 6.79 -58.52 -6.45
C ARG A 92 6.18 -59.90 -6.20
N GLU A 93 6.47 -60.87 -7.05
CA GLU A 93 6.02 -62.26 -6.89
C GLU A 93 6.81 -63.05 -5.83
N LEU A 94 8.06 -62.66 -5.57
CA LEU A 94 8.94 -63.33 -4.60
C LEU A 94 8.85 -62.79 -3.16
N VAL A 95 8.35 -61.56 -2.98
CA VAL A 95 8.35 -60.86 -1.67
C VAL A 95 6.93 -60.39 -1.34
N PRO A 96 6.23 -61.00 -0.35
CA PRO A 96 4.84 -60.66 -0.03
C PRO A 96 4.66 -59.21 0.47
N GLU A 97 5.66 -58.63 1.14
CA GLU A 97 5.66 -57.24 1.60
C GLU A 97 5.75 -56.21 0.46
N SER A 98 6.06 -56.65 -0.77
CA SER A 98 6.22 -55.77 -1.93
C SER A 98 4.93 -55.01 -2.29
N GLN A 99 3.76 -55.56 -1.97
CA GLN A 99 2.48 -54.89 -2.15
C GLN A 99 2.34 -53.67 -1.23
N ALA A 100 2.70 -53.81 0.05
CA ALA A 100 2.68 -52.70 1.00
C ALA A 100 3.64 -51.56 0.59
N TYR A 101 4.80 -51.87 -0.01
CA TYR A 101 5.70 -50.88 -0.59
C TYR A 101 5.05 -50.13 -1.77
N MET A 102 4.37 -50.84 -2.67
CA MET A 102 3.65 -50.25 -3.81
C MET A 102 2.49 -49.36 -3.35
N ASP A 103 1.77 -49.75 -2.29
CA ASP A 103 0.67 -48.99 -1.70
C ASP A 103 1.18 -47.72 -1.00
N LEU A 104 2.32 -47.79 -0.29
CA LEU A 104 3.02 -46.62 0.26
C LEU A 104 3.44 -45.65 -0.86
N LEU A 105 3.84 -46.15 -2.02
CA LEU A 105 4.20 -45.34 -3.19
C LEU A 105 2.99 -44.69 -3.87
N ALA A 106 1.86 -45.39 -3.93
CA ALA A 106 0.60 -44.83 -4.38
C ALA A 106 0.11 -43.74 -3.42
N PHE A 107 0.27 -43.96 -2.11
CA PHE A 107 -0.04 -42.99 -1.07
C PHE A 107 0.87 -41.76 -1.13
N GLU A 108 2.21 -41.93 -1.29
CA GLU A 108 3.18 -40.85 -1.52
C GLU A 108 2.73 -39.95 -2.67
N ARG A 109 2.42 -40.53 -3.84
CA ARG A 109 1.95 -39.77 -5.02
C ARG A 109 0.65 -39.01 -4.77
N LYS A 110 -0.30 -39.62 -4.04
CA LYS A 110 -1.59 -39.00 -3.69
C LYS A 110 -1.41 -37.87 -2.69
N LEU A 111 -0.52 -38.03 -1.72
CA LEU A 111 -0.13 -37.03 -0.74
C LEU A 111 0.59 -35.86 -1.41
N ASP A 112 1.60 -36.11 -2.24
CA ASP A 112 2.33 -35.09 -3.02
C ASP A 112 1.37 -34.27 -3.90
N SER A 113 0.46 -34.93 -4.60
CA SER A 113 -0.58 -34.29 -5.42
C SER A 113 -1.49 -33.38 -4.57
N THR A 114 -1.86 -33.84 -3.38
CA THR A 114 -2.72 -33.10 -2.44
C THR A 114 -1.98 -31.90 -1.85
N ILE A 115 -0.72 -32.06 -1.44
CA ILE A 115 0.13 -30.97 -0.96
C ILE A 115 0.35 -29.92 -2.05
N MET A 116 0.69 -30.35 -3.28
CA MET A 116 0.92 -29.41 -4.38
C MET A 116 -0.35 -28.64 -4.73
N ARG A 117 -1.52 -29.30 -4.74
CA ARG A 117 -2.82 -28.63 -4.92
C ARG A 117 -3.08 -27.62 -3.80
N LYS A 118 -3.00 -28.04 -2.53
CA LYS A 118 -3.23 -27.15 -1.38
C LYS A 118 -2.26 -25.97 -1.33
N ARG A 119 -1.00 -26.17 -1.74
CA ARG A 119 -0.03 -25.09 -1.89
C ARG A 119 -0.48 -24.07 -2.93
N LEU A 120 -0.99 -24.51 -4.08
CA LEU A 120 -1.52 -23.62 -5.11
C LEU A 120 -2.81 -22.91 -4.64
N ASP A 121 -3.74 -23.62 -4.01
CA ASP A 121 -4.96 -23.05 -3.43
C ASP A 121 -4.62 -21.92 -2.42
N ILE A 122 -3.66 -22.17 -1.53
CA ILE A 122 -3.17 -21.18 -0.55
C ILE A 122 -2.48 -20.01 -1.25
N GLN A 123 -1.64 -20.27 -2.25
CA GLN A 123 -1.00 -19.21 -3.03
C GLN A 123 -1.99 -18.35 -3.84
N GLU A 124 -3.15 -18.90 -4.23
CA GLU A 124 -4.22 -18.10 -4.84
C GLU A 124 -5.01 -17.32 -3.78
N ALA A 125 -5.37 -17.96 -2.67
CA ALA A 125 -6.09 -17.30 -1.57
C ALA A 125 -5.31 -16.11 -1.00
N LEU A 126 -4.00 -16.25 -0.80
CA LEU A 126 -3.12 -15.17 -0.32
C LEU A 126 -3.01 -13.98 -1.28
N LYS A 127 -3.30 -14.15 -2.59
CA LYS A 127 -3.40 -13.03 -3.54
C LYS A 127 -4.68 -12.20 -3.38
N ARG A 128 -5.65 -12.68 -2.59
CA ARG A 128 -6.94 -12.02 -2.34
C ARG A 128 -6.95 -11.49 -0.89
N PRO A 129 -6.31 -10.32 -0.60
CA PRO A 129 -6.21 -9.81 0.76
C PRO A 129 -7.60 -9.57 1.38
N VAL A 130 -7.81 -10.10 2.59
CA VAL A 130 -9.07 -9.96 3.34
C VAL A 130 -9.26 -8.49 3.73
N LYS A 131 -10.33 -7.87 3.22
CA LYS A 131 -10.63 -6.45 3.52
C LYS A 131 -11.39 -6.32 4.84
N GLN A 132 -10.79 -5.66 5.83
CA GLN A 132 -11.51 -5.24 7.04
C GLN A 132 -12.25 -3.92 6.79
N LYS A 133 -13.55 -3.88 7.07
CA LYS A 133 -14.31 -2.63 7.15
C LYS A 133 -14.08 -1.99 8.52
N ARG A 134 -13.85 -0.68 8.57
CA ARG A 134 -13.73 0.13 9.79
C ARG A 134 -14.41 1.48 9.57
N LYS A 135 -14.84 2.14 10.64
CA LYS A 135 -15.44 3.48 10.58
C LYS A 135 -14.33 4.54 10.71
N LEU A 136 -14.20 5.43 9.73
CA LEU A 136 -13.37 6.63 9.85
C LEU A 136 -14.26 7.78 10.32
N ARG A 137 -13.89 8.45 11.41
CA ARG A 137 -14.57 9.66 11.88
C ARG A 137 -13.77 10.87 11.42
N VAL A 138 -14.41 11.78 10.70
CA VAL A 138 -13.83 13.07 10.28
C VAL A 138 -14.31 14.14 11.25
N PHE A 139 -13.42 15.06 11.62
CA PHE A 139 -13.71 16.23 12.44
C PHE A 139 -13.43 17.47 11.59
N LEU A 140 -14.37 18.41 11.62
CA LEU A 140 -14.24 19.73 11.00
C LEU A 140 -14.30 20.74 12.13
N THR A 141 -13.20 21.43 12.36
CA THR A 141 -13.08 22.44 13.41
C THR A 141 -12.75 23.77 12.77
N THR A 142 -13.56 24.79 13.05
CA THR A 142 -13.27 26.18 12.68
C THR A 142 -12.84 26.94 13.91
N HIS A 143 -11.71 27.65 13.79
CA HIS A 143 -11.27 28.65 14.76
C HIS A 143 -11.31 30.03 14.11
N PHE A 144 -11.68 31.05 14.89
CA PHE A 144 -11.65 32.44 14.47
C PHE A 144 -10.74 33.22 15.41
N HIS A 145 -9.90 34.06 14.82
CA HIS A 145 -8.95 34.93 15.48
C HIS A 145 -9.31 36.37 15.11
N GLY A 146 -9.93 37.09 16.05
CA GLY A 146 -10.22 38.51 15.86
C GLY A 146 -8.93 39.34 15.81
N ALA A 147 -9.03 40.52 15.18
CA ALA A 147 -7.95 41.50 15.09
C ALA A 147 -7.37 41.83 16.47
N ARG A 148 -6.03 41.91 16.56
CA ARG A 148 -5.30 42.41 17.73
C ARG A 148 -4.41 43.57 17.30
N PRO A 149 -4.88 44.84 17.44
CA PRO A 149 -4.12 46.00 16.98
C PRO A 149 -2.83 46.23 17.78
N ASP A 150 -2.75 45.71 19.00
CA ASP A 150 -1.57 45.81 19.89
C ASP A 150 -0.56 44.65 19.70
N ALA A 151 -0.73 43.79 18.69
CA ALA A 151 0.16 42.67 18.44
C ALA A 151 1.37 43.08 17.58
N GLU A 152 2.57 42.66 17.97
CA GLU A 152 3.82 42.90 17.22
C GLU A 152 3.88 42.09 15.91
N ASP A 153 3.13 40.99 15.81
CA ASP A 153 3.01 40.15 14.61
C ASP A 153 1.95 40.70 13.63
N GLU A 154 2.36 41.08 12.41
CA GLU A 154 1.48 41.60 11.35
C GLU A 154 0.30 40.65 11.02
N ASP A 155 0.55 39.34 11.06
CA ASP A 155 -0.44 38.24 10.91
C ASP A 155 -1.53 38.19 12.00
N SER A 156 -1.38 38.94 13.10
CA SER A 156 -2.34 39.06 14.21
C SER A 156 -3.14 40.37 14.17
N ILE A 157 -2.71 41.35 13.38
CA ILE A 157 -3.39 42.65 13.23
C ILE A 157 -4.69 42.46 12.43
N VAL A 158 -4.67 41.61 11.40
CA VAL A 158 -5.81 41.32 10.52
C VAL A 158 -6.65 40.15 11.09
N PRO A 159 -7.99 40.24 11.13
CA PRO A 159 -8.81 39.11 11.56
C PRO A 159 -8.62 37.93 10.61
N SER A 160 -8.57 36.72 11.14
CA SER A 160 -8.35 35.50 10.36
C SER A 160 -9.14 34.31 10.89
N TRP A 161 -9.46 33.39 9.99
CA TRP A 161 -10.06 32.11 10.34
C TRP A 161 -9.15 30.96 9.96
N GLU A 162 -9.30 29.87 10.69
CA GLU A 162 -8.65 28.59 10.45
C GLU A 162 -9.72 27.50 10.32
N LEU A 163 -9.65 26.72 9.23
CA LEU A 163 -10.38 25.47 9.07
C LEU A 163 -9.41 24.29 9.22
N ARG A 164 -9.71 23.41 10.17
CA ARG A 164 -8.95 22.19 10.43
C ARG A 164 -9.80 20.95 10.12
N VAL A 165 -9.29 20.12 9.20
CA VAL A 165 -9.92 18.87 8.74
C VAL A 165 -9.09 17.70 9.24
N GLU A 166 -9.56 17.01 10.27
CA GLU A 166 -8.86 15.85 10.85
C GLU A 166 -9.66 14.56 10.67
N GLY A 167 -9.02 13.41 10.87
CA GLY A 167 -9.78 12.19 11.06
C GLY A 167 -9.11 11.11 11.88
N LYS A 168 -9.95 10.33 12.57
CA LYS A 168 -9.56 9.25 13.46
C LYS A 168 -10.27 7.97 13.04
N LEU A 169 -9.49 6.95 12.73
CA LEU A 169 -10.03 5.60 12.57
C LEU A 169 -10.61 5.15 13.91
N MET A 170 -11.87 4.75 13.93
CA MET A 170 -12.52 4.17 15.10
C MET A 170 -12.12 2.70 15.20
N ASP A 171 -11.69 2.29 16.38
CA ASP A 171 -11.51 0.89 16.71
C ASP A 171 -12.87 0.21 16.91
N ASP A 172 -12.99 -1.02 16.41
CA ASP A 172 -14.19 -1.82 16.55
C ASP A 172 -14.13 -2.56 17.89
N GLN A 173 -15.14 -2.35 18.76
CA GLN A 173 -15.03 -2.60 20.21
C GLN A 173 -14.86 -4.07 20.63
N GLY A 174 -14.82 -5.02 19.68
CA GLY A 174 -14.57 -6.45 19.92
C GLY A 174 -13.15 -6.93 19.63
N ILE A 175 -12.28 -6.14 18.98
CA ILE A 175 -10.94 -6.58 18.56
C ILE A 175 -9.88 -5.79 19.34
N LYS A 176 -9.15 -6.47 20.24
CA LYS A 176 -8.02 -5.87 20.96
C LYS A 176 -7.05 -5.26 19.94
N PRO A 177 -6.66 -3.98 20.08
CA PRO A 177 -5.73 -3.36 19.15
C PRO A 177 -4.39 -4.10 19.22
N ASP A 178 -3.95 -4.61 18.08
CA ASP A 178 -2.62 -5.15 17.92
C ASP A 178 -1.61 -3.99 18.02
N VAL A 179 -1.06 -3.82 19.23
CA VAL A 179 -0.18 -2.70 19.61
C VAL A 179 1.05 -2.59 18.70
N THR A 180 1.41 -3.67 17.99
CA THR A 180 2.53 -3.69 17.04
C THR A 180 2.23 -3.01 15.70
N LYS A 181 0.95 -2.81 15.35
CA LYS A 181 0.56 -2.23 14.06
C LYS A 181 0.43 -0.71 14.15
N GLN A 182 1.37 -0.01 13.51
CA GLN A 182 1.34 1.45 13.37
C GLN A 182 -0.05 1.92 12.91
N LYS A 183 -0.62 2.85 13.67
CA LYS A 183 -1.92 3.43 13.39
C LYS A 183 -1.87 4.19 12.06
N ARG A 184 -2.70 3.79 11.10
CA ARG A 184 -2.82 4.47 9.80
C ARG A 184 -3.29 5.91 10.00
N LYS A 185 -2.55 6.82 9.37
CA LYS A 185 -2.81 8.26 9.32
C LYS A 185 -4.08 8.59 8.51
N PHE A 186 -4.74 9.70 8.86
CA PHE A 186 -5.93 10.19 8.15
C PHE A 186 -5.74 10.33 6.63
N SER A 187 -4.69 11.02 6.20
CA SER A 187 -4.39 11.24 4.76
C SER A 187 -4.23 9.93 3.98
N SER A 188 -3.76 8.86 4.63
CA SER A 188 -3.45 7.59 3.97
C SER A 188 -4.69 6.87 3.41
N PHE A 189 -5.90 7.31 3.79
CA PHE A 189 -7.17 6.78 3.27
C PHE A 189 -7.66 7.49 2.00
N PHE A 190 -7.03 8.61 1.62
CA PHE A 190 -7.45 9.47 0.52
C PHE A 190 -6.38 9.58 -0.56
N ARG A 191 -6.83 9.65 -1.82
CA ARG A 191 -6.00 9.96 -2.98
C ARG A 191 -5.88 11.48 -3.15
N SER A 192 -6.94 12.21 -2.83
CA SER A 192 -6.93 13.68 -2.82
C SER A 192 -7.99 14.25 -1.90
N LEU A 193 -7.77 15.50 -1.51
CA LEU A 193 -8.66 16.36 -0.74
C LEU A 193 -8.70 17.70 -1.47
N VAL A 194 -9.90 18.26 -1.66
CA VAL A 194 -10.09 19.61 -2.20
C VAL A 194 -11.01 20.36 -1.26
N ILE A 195 -10.65 21.60 -0.92
CA ILE A 195 -11.50 22.56 -0.22
C ILE A 195 -11.76 23.70 -1.19
N GLU A 196 -12.99 23.82 -1.63
CA GLU A 196 -13.51 24.94 -2.41
C GLU A 196 -14.11 25.96 -1.44
N LEU A 197 -13.63 27.18 -1.50
CA LEU A 197 -14.13 28.35 -0.77
C LEU A 197 -15.01 29.19 -1.70
N ASP A 198 -15.63 30.22 -1.14
CA ASP A 198 -16.43 31.16 -1.95
C ASP A 198 -15.57 31.88 -3.00
N LYS A 199 -15.91 31.67 -4.28
CA LYS A 199 -15.19 32.19 -5.43
C LYS A 199 -15.37 33.70 -5.60
N ASP A 200 -16.50 34.25 -5.17
CA ASP A 200 -16.76 35.68 -5.29
C ASP A 200 -15.97 36.47 -4.23
N LEU A 201 -15.66 35.84 -3.09
CA LEU A 201 -14.85 36.42 -2.01
C LEU A 201 -13.33 36.26 -2.23
N TYR A 202 -12.87 35.08 -2.68
CA TYR A 202 -11.43 34.79 -2.83
C TYR A 202 -10.90 34.87 -4.27
N GLY A 203 -11.79 35.08 -5.25
CA GLY A 203 -11.43 35.12 -6.67
C GLY A 203 -11.09 33.74 -7.26
N PRO A 204 -10.85 33.68 -8.59
CA PRO A 204 -10.67 32.43 -9.31
C PRO A 204 -9.45 31.61 -8.87
N ASP A 205 -8.41 32.25 -8.35
CA ASP A 205 -7.12 31.56 -8.09
C ASP A 205 -6.91 31.16 -6.63
N ASN A 206 -7.53 31.85 -5.65
CA ASN A 206 -7.31 31.60 -4.22
C ASN A 206 -8.45 30.82 -3.53
N HIS A 207 -9.59 30.64 -4.20
CA HIS A 207 -10.74 29.92 -3.64
C HIS A 207 -10.55 28.40 -3.55
N LEU A 208 -9.55 27.82 -4.22
CA LEU A 208 -9.28 26.38 -4.19
C LEU A 208 -8.04 26.04 -3.36
N VAL A 209 -8.17 25.05 -2.48
CA VAL A 209 -7.06 24.42 -1.77
C VAL A 209 -7.06 22.93 -2.09
N GLU A 210 -6.10 22.50 -2.90
CA GLU A 210 -5.98 21.12 -3.37
C GLU A 210 -4.80 20.39 -2.71
N TRP A 211 -5.03 19.15 -2.30
CA TRP A 211 -4.00 18.23 -1.87
C TRP A 211 -4.13 16.91 -2.64
N HIS A 212 -3.03 16.48 -3.27
CA HIS A 212 -2.93 15.21 -3.96
C HIS A 212 -1.87 14.32 -3.32
N ARG A 213 -2.22 13.06 -3.07
CA ARG A 213 -1.29 12.06 -2.56
C ARG A 213 -0.35 11.60 -3.67
N THR A 214 0.95 11.63 -3.40
CA THR A 214 2.03 11.11 -4.24
C THR A 214 2.88 10.13 -3.43
N ASP A 215 3.73 9.34 -4.09
CA ASP A 215 4.61 8.37 -3.42
C ASP A 215 5.62 9.01 -2.45
N LYS A 216 5.82 10.33 -2.53
CA LYS A 216 6.69 11.12 -1.64
C LYS A 216 5.93 11.92 -0.57
N THR A 217 4.61 11.94 -0.61
CA THR A 217 3.79 12.75 0.30
C THR A 217 3.84 12.18 1.71
N GLN A 218 4.27 12.99 2.69
CA GLN A 218 4.25 12.59 4.09
C GLN A 218 2.80 12.49 4.60
N GLU A 219 2.49 11.41 5.30
CA GLU A 219 1.14 11.15 5.80
C GLU A 219 0.85 11.92 7.10
N THR A 220 -0.30 12.60 7.16
CA THR A 220 -0.77 13.45 8.26
C THR A 220 -2.11 12.97 8.83
N ASP A 221 -2.41 13.32 10.08
CA ASP A 221 -3.73 13.09 10.70
C ASP A 221 -4.73 14.24 10.48
N GLY A 222 -4.28 15.36 9.92
CA GLY A 222 -5.15 16.48 9.58
C GLY A 222 -4.53 17.50 8.62
N PHE A 223 -5.40 18.34 8.06
CA PHE A 223 -5.08 19.46 7.18
C PHE A 223 -5.60 20.76 7.81
N GLN A 224 -4.88 21.85 7.61
CA GLN A 224 -5.13 23.14 8.23
C GLN A 224 -5.07 24.22 7.14
N VAL A 225 -6.12 25.03 7.04
CA VAL A 225 -6.21 26.16 6.09
C VAL A 225 -6.47 27.42 6.90
N LYS A 226 -5.52 28.36 6.91
CA LYS A 226 -5.68 29.70 7.48
C LYS A 226 -5.85 30.73 6.36
N ARG A 227 -6.78 31.66 6.53
CA ARG A 227 -7.01 32.81 5.65
C ARG A 227 -7.39 34.05 6.46
N PRO A 228 -7.01 35.27 6.01
CA PRO A 228 -7.58 36.49 6.54
C PRO A 228 -9.06 36.63 6.15
N GLY A 229 -9.79 37.40 6.94
CA GLY A 229 -11.20 37.70 6.76
C GLY A 229 -12.02 37.50 8.04
N GLU A 230 -13.01 38.36 8.23
CA GLU A 230 -14.03 38.28 9.28
C GLU A 230 -15.40 37.77 8.78
N ASP A 231 -15.57 37.73 7.46
CA ASP A 231 -16.81 37.28 6.80
C ASP A 231 -17.05 35.77 6.91
N LYS A 232 -18.33 35.40 6.83
CA LYS A 232 -18.76 33.99 6.81
C LYS A 232 -18.49 33.35 5.46
N VAL A 233 -17.38 32.63 5.35
CA VAL A 233 -17.00 31.90 4.14
C VAL A 233 -17.80 30.59 4.01
N LYS A 234 -18.50 30.41 2.89
CA LYS A 234 -19.05 29.11 2.50
C LYS A 234 -17.93 28.22 1.96
N CYS A 235 -17.88 26.95 2.38
CA CYS A 235 -16.92 25.99 1.84
C CYS A 235 -17.55 24.64 1.48
N THR A 236 -17.00 24.01 0.45
CA THR A 236 -17.30 22.64 0.00
C THR A 236 -16.05 21.79 0.16
N ILE A 237 -16.13 20.70 0.92
CA ILE A 237 -14.99 19.80 1.19
C ILE A 237 -15.19 18.49 0.43
N MET A 238 -14.30 18.20 -0.51
CA MET A 238 -14.33 17.00 -1.35
C MET A 238 -13.21 16.04 -0.96
N LEU A 239 -13.57 14.82 -0.58
CA LEU A 239 -12.65 13.78 -0.13
C LEU A 239 -12.68 12.58 -1.07
N LEU A 240 -11.60 12.32 -1.81
CA LEU A 240 -11.50 11.18 -2.73
C LEU A 240 -10.75 10.02 -2.06
N LEU A 241 -11.44 8.92 -1.77
CA LEU A 241 -10.84 7.74 -1.13
C LEU A 241 -9.83 7.01 -2.05
N ASP A 242 -8.71 6.56 -1.47
CA ASP A 242 -7.74 5.69 -2.15
C ASP A 242 -8.17 4.22 -2.06
N TYR A 243 -8.98 3.79 -3.03
CA TYR A 243 -9.39 2.39 -3.13
C TYR A 243 -8.30 1.54 -3.80
N GLN A 244 -7.78 0.57 -3.05
CA GLN A 244 -6.89 -0.46 -3.61
C GLN A 244 -7.54 -1.86 -3.56
N PRO A 245 -7.66 -2.58 -4.71
CA PRO A 245 -7.62 -2.03 -6.07
C PRO A 245 -8.72 -0.99 -6.32
N ALA A 246 -8.54 -0.18 -7.38
CA ALA A 246 -9.44 0.91 -7.75
C ALA A 246 -10.90 0.45 -7.92
N GLN A 247 -11.80 1.26 -7.38
CA GLN A 247 -13.25 1.08 -7.48
C GLN A 247 -13.89 2.25 -8.20
N TYR A 248 -14.94 1.97 -8.94
CA TYR A 248 -15.63 2.91 -9.81
C TYR A 248 -17.10 2.93 -9.42
N LYS A 249 -17.65 4.13 -9.22
CA LYS A 249 -19.09 4.37 -9.11
C LYS A 249 -19.69 4.23 -10.50
N LEU A 250 -20.71 3.39 -10.65
CA LEU A 250 -21.40 3.21 -11.93
C LEU A 250 -22.40 4.34 -12.20
N ASP A 251 -22.68 4.58 -13.48
CA ASP A 251 -23.82 5.38 -13.91
C ASP A 251 -25.12 4.84 -13.27
N PRO A 252 -26.06 5.68 -12.79
CA PRO A 252 -27.26 5.22 -12.10
C PRO A 252 -28.12 4.20 -12.87
N ARG A 253 -28.14 4.25 -14.21
CA ARG A 253 -28.88 3.29 -15.06
C ARG A 253 -28.19 1.93 -15.04
N LEU A 254 -26.88 1.91 -15.27
CA LEU A 254 -26.06 0.68 -15.23
C LEU A 254 -26.00 0.08 -13.81
N ALA A 255 -25.93 0.94 -12.78
CA ALA A 255 -25.92 0.54 -11.39
C ALA A 255 -27.20 -0.20 -11.00
N ARG A 256 -28.36 0.29 -11.48
CA ARG A 256 -29.66 -0.34 -11.29
C ARG A 256 -29.77 -1.66 -12.06
N LEU A 257 -29.26 -1.70 -13.29
CA LEU A 257 -29.27 -2.89 -14.15
C LEU A 257 -28.47 -4.06 -13.54
N LEU A 258 -27.26 -3.78 -13.04
CA LEU A 258 -26.35 -4.79 -12.51
C LEU A 258 -26.48 -5.01 -10.99
N GLY A 259 -27.31 -4.23 -10.29
CA GLY A 259 -27.38 -4.24 -8.82
C GLY A 259 -26.11 -3.76 -8.11
N ILE A 260 -25.25 -3.01 -8.79
CA ILE A 260 -23.90 -2.63 -8.33
C ILE A 260 -23.75 -1.11 -8.31
N HIS A 261 -23.60 -0.50 -7.14
CA HIS A 261 -23.34 0.95 -7.05
C HIS A 261 -21.87 1.30 -7.31
N THR A 262 -20.95 0.67 -6.57
CA THR A 262 -19.50 0.93 -6.64
C THR A 262 -18.75 -0.39 -6.51
N GLN A 263 -17.89 -0.73 -7.47
CA GLN A 263 -17.12 -1.97 -7.48
C GLN A 263 -15.80 -1.83 -8.26
N THR A 264 -14.96 -2.88 -8.20
CA THR A 264 -13.76 -2.98 -9.05
C THR A 264 -14.13 -3.31 -10.50
N ARG A 265 -13.31 -2.84 -11.46
CA ARG A 265 -13.54 -3.06 -12.90
C ARG A 265 -13.74 -4.54 -13.29
N PRO A 266 -12.97 -5.53 -12.77
CA PRO A 266 -13.22 -6.95 -13.08
C PRO A 266 -14.58 -7.46 -12.60
N VAL A 267 -15.05 -7.02 -11.43
CA VAL A 267 -16.36 -7.41 -10.89
C VAL A 267 -17.48 -6.81 -11.72
N ILE A 268 -17.36 -5.54 -12.13
CA ILE A 268 -18.31 -4.85 -13.01
C ILE A 268 -18.42 -5.56 -14.36
N ILE A 269 -17.28 -5.87 -15.00
CA ILE A 269 -17.27 -6.55 -16.30
C ILE A 269 -17.87 -7.95 -16.20
N ASN A 270 -17.55 -8.71 -15.15
CA ASN A 270 -18.15 -10.02 -14.94
C ASN A 270 -19.66 -9.92 -14.70
N ALA A 271 -20.15 -8.96 -13.90
CA ALA A 271 -21.58 -8.77 -13.68
C ALA A 271 -22.32 -8.41 -14.99
N LEU A 272 -21.74 -7.55 -15.82
CA LEU A 272 -22.27 -7.23 -17.14
C LEU A 272 -22.28 -8.47 -18.06
N TRP A 273 -21.23 -9.29 -18.03
CA TRP A 273 -21.18 -10.55 -18.77
C TRP A 273 -22.26 -11.54 -18.32
N GLN A 274 -22.49 -11.70 -17.02
CA GLN A 274 -23.57 -12.55 -16.50
C GLN A 274 -24.98 -12.01 -16.81
N TYR A 275 -25.13 -10.70 -17.03
CA TYR A 275 -26.40 -10.09 -17.44
C TYR A 275 -26.72 -10.31 -18.94
N ILE A 276 -25.69 -10.42 -19.78
CA ILE A 276 -25.82 -10.62 -21.23
C ILE A 276 -26.04 -12.11 -21.59
N LYS A 277 -25.55 -13.02 -20.74
CA LYS A 277 -25.55 -14.47 -20.95
C LYS A 277 -26.91 -15.12 -20.67
#